data_AF-A0A382TBW0-F1
#
_entry.id   AF-A0A382TBW0-F1
#
_cell.length_a   1.000
_cell.length_b   1.000
_cell.length_c   1.000
_cell.angle_alpha   90.00
_cell.angle_beta   90.00
_cell.angle_gamma   90.00
#
_symmetry.space_group_name_H-M   'P 1'
#
loop_
_entity.id
_entity.type
_entity.pdbx_description
1 polymer ?
#
loop_
_entity_poly.entity_id
_entity_poly.type
_entity_poly.pdbx_seq_one_letter_code
_entity_poly.pdbx_strand_id
1 'polypeptide(L)' 'ARERERLQTEISRLMVQVETARKKLSNEGFLRGAAADVVEKERSKESNFQEQLDKLRGKAATLGEF' A
#
# COMPACT_ATOMS: atom_id res chain seq x y z
N ALA A 1 22.34 -3.52 10.20
CA ALA A 1 21.02 -2.86 10.18
C ALA A 1 20.57 -2.27 8.82
N ARG A 2 21.42 -2.23 7.78
CA ARG A 2 21.10 -1.57 6.49
C ARG A 2 19.95 -2.21 5.71
N GLU A 3 19.77 -3.52 5.82
CA GLU A 3 18.67 -4.24 5.16
C GLU A 3 17.31 -3.91 5.76
N ARG A 4 17.25 -3.76 7.09
CA ARG A 4 16.02 -3.34 7.80
C ARG A 4 15.60 -1.92 7.44
N GLU A 5 16.57 -1.01 7.29
CA GLU A 5 16.33 0.38 6.92
C GLU A 5 15.85 0.51 5.47
N ARG A 6 16.40 -0.31 4.56
CA ARG A 6 15.90 -0.44 3.19
C ARG A 6 14.46 -0.94 3.15
N LEU A 7 14.16 -2.01 3.89
CA LEU A 7 12.79 -2.53 3.99
C LEU A 7 11.82 -1.51 4.58
N GLN A 8 12.20 -0.77 5.64
CA GLN A 8 11.35 0.29 6.19
C GLN A 8 11.09 1.41 5.19
N THR A 9 12.09 1.77 4.39
CA THR A 9 11.93 2.77 3.32
C THR A 9 10.94 2.29 2.26
N GLU A 10 11.05 1.03 1.84
CA GLU A 10 10.12 0.43 0.88
C GLU A 10 8.70 0.32 1.44
N ILE A 11 8.56 -0.12 2.69
CA ILE A 11 7.29 -0.16 3.42
C ILE A 11 6.66 1.23 3.45
N SER A 12 7.44 2.26 3.80
CA SER A 12 6.94 3.65 3.88
C SER A 12 6.46 4.15 2.51
N ARG A 13 7.20 3.85 1.43
CA ARG A 13 6.78 4.20 0.06
C ARG A 13 5.48 3.50 -0.33
N LEU A 14 5.36 2.20 -0.07
CA LEU A 14 4.14 1.44 -0.32
C LEU A 14 2.97 1.96 0.52
N MET A 15 3.22 2.36 1.76
CA MET A 15 2.20 2.90 2.66
C MET A 15 1.60 4.19 2.11
N VAL A 16 2.44 5.09 1.59
CA VAL A 16 1.98 6.33 0.93
C VAL A 16 1.17 6.02 -0.33
N GLN A 17 1.54 4.99 -1.10
CA GLN A 17 0.78 4.58 -2.28
C GLN A 17 -0.60 4.01 -1.91
N VAL A 18 -0.66 3.14 -0.88
CA VAL A 18 -1.92 2.62 -0.33
C VAL A 18 -2.79 3.76 0.18
N GLU A 19 -2.24 4.68 0.97
CA GLU A 19 -2.99 5.79 1.52
C GLU A 19 -3.55 6.70 0.42
N THR A 20 -2.77 6.95 -0.64
CA THR A 20 -3.21 7.75 -1.78
C THR A 20 -4.35 7.07 -2.53
N ALA A 21 -4.25 5.77 -2.81
CA ALA A 21 -5.31 5.00 -3.44
C ALA A 21 -6.58 4.98 -2.57
N ARG A 22 -6.40 4.73 -1.27
CA ARG A 22 -7.50 4.71 -0.29
C ARG A 22 -8.18 6.07 -0.15
N LYS A 23 -7.44 7.19 -0.20
CA LYS A 23 -7.99 8.55 -0.22
C LYS A 23 -8.88 8.80 -1.44
N LYS A 24 -8.46 8.34 -2.61
CA LYS A 24 -9.28 8.43 -3.83
C LYS A 24 -10.54 7.58 -3.69
N LEU A 25 -10.40 6.33 -3.24
CA LEU A 25 -11.53 5.42 -3.02
C LEU A 25 -12.48 5.87 -1.90
N SER A 26 -12.00 6.66 -0.94
CA SER A 26 -12.83 7.24 0.13
C SER A 26 -13.48 8.56 -0.28
N ASN A 27 -13.07 9.16 -1.39
CA ASN A 27 -13.65 10.39 -1.89
C ASN A 27 -14.89 10.06 -2.73
N GLU A 28 -16.07 10.39 -2.21
CA GLU A 28 -17.34 10.17 -2.90
C GLU A 28 -17.41 10.85 -4.28
N GLY A 29 -16.73 11.98 -4.46
CA GLY A 29 -16.62 12.64 -5.76
C GLY A 29 -15.83 11.83 -6.79
N PHE A 30 -14.78 11.12 -6.35
CA PHE A 30 -14.05 10.19 -7.20
C PHE A 30 -14.87 8.94 -7.46
N LEU A 31 -15.54 8.36 -6.45
CA LEU A 31 -16.38 7.18 -6.64
C LEU A 31 -17.57 7.44 -7.58
N ARG A 32 -18.19 8.62 -7.51
CA ARG A 32 -19.32 8.99 -8.38
C ARG A 32 -18.88 9.46 -9.76
N GLY A 33 -17.71 10.08 -9.88
CA GLY A 33 -17.22 10.67 -11.13
C GLY A 33 -16.31 9.74 -11.94
N ALA A 34 -15.64 8.78 -11.30
CA ALA A 34 -14.76 7.84 -11.98
C ALA A 34 -15.54 6.64 -12.55
N ALA A 35 -15.06 6.10 -13.66
CA ALA A 35 -15.61 4.88 -14.23
C ALA A 35 -15.42 3.68 -13.27
N ALA A 36 -16.37 2.75 -13.28
CA ALA A 36 -16.30 1.53 -12.48
C ALA A 36 -14.97 0.78 -12.65
N ASP A 37 -14.45 0.68 -13.88
CA ASP A 37 -13.14 0.06 -14.17
C ASP A 37 -11.97 0.77 -13.44
N VAL A 38 -12.05 2.10 -13.30
CA VAL A 38 -11.02 2.89 -12.61
C VAL A 38 -11.11 2.70 -11.10
N VAL A 39 -12.34 2.66 -10.55
CA VAL A 39 -12.58 2.40 -9.13
C VAL A 39 -12.13 0.99 -8.77
N GLU A 40 -12.48 -0.01 -9.57
CA GLU A 40 -12.05 -1.40 -9.38
C GLU A 40 -10.53 -1.54 -9.51
N LYS A 41 -9.90 -0.87 -10.48
CA LYS A 41 -8.44 -0.85 -10.60
C LYS A 41 -7.78 -0.23 -9.38
N GLU A 42 -8.25 0.92 -8.89
CA GLU A 42 -7.66 1.52 -7.68
C GLU A 42 -7.89 0.65 -6.45
N ARG A 43 -9.04 -0.03 -6.33
CA ARG A 43 -9.33 -0.95 -5.21
C ARG A 43 -8.46 -2.20 -5.25
N SER A 44 -8.28 -2.77 -6.44
CA SER A 44 -7.40 -3.92 -6.67
C SER A 44 -5.94 -3.54 -6.41
N LYS A 45 -5.54 -2.34 -6.84
CA LYS A 45 -4.22 -1.79 -6.62
C LYS A 45 -3.94 -1.52 -5.13
N GLU A 46 -4.92 -0.98 -4.39
CA GLU A 46 -4.86 -0.84 -2.94
C GLU A 46 -4.61 -2.20 -2.27
N SER A 47 -5.44 -3.20 -2.58
CA SER A 47 -5.33 -4.55 -2.03
C SER A 47 -3.96 -5.17 -2.32
N ASN A 48 -3.49 -5.08 -3.56
CA ASN A 48 -2.21 -5.64 -3.97
C ASN A 48 -1.02 -4.93 -3.30
N PHE A 49 -1.09 -3.61 -3.10
CA PHE A 49 -0.06 -2.89 -2.36
C PHE A 49 -0.12 -3.21 -0.86
N GLN A 50 -1.31 -3.41 -0.30
CA GLN A 50 -1.49 -3.75 1.09
C GLN A 50 -0.95 -5.16 1.41
N GLU A 51 -1.19 -6.15 0.54
CA GLU A 51 -0.57 -7.48 0.64
C GLU A 51 0.96 -7.43 0.56
N GLN A 52 1.51 -6.63 -0.36
CA GLN A 52 2.97 -6.46 -0.46
C GLN A 52 3.54 -5.80 0.78
N LEU A 53 2.85 -4.80 1.33
CA LEU A 53 3.24 -4.09 2.53
C LEU A 53 3.24 -5.03 3.74
N ASP A 54 2.22 -5.88 3.87
CA ASP A 54 2.13 -6.90 4.92
C ASP A 54 3.28 -7.91 4.82
N LYS A 55 3.57 -8.44 3.63
CA LYS A 55 4.71 -9.32 3.38
C LYS A 55 6.05 -8.66 3.74
N LEU A 56 6.25 -7.40 3.36
CA LEU A 56 7.47 -6.66 3.67
C LEU A 56 7.59 -6.36 5.17
N ARG A 57 6.49 -6.01 5.83
CA ARG A 57 6.44 -5.84 7.30
C ARG A 57 6.78 -7.13 8.02
N GLY A 58 6.22 -8.25 7.60
CA GLY A 58 6.53 -9.57 8.15
C GLY A 58 8.03 -9.87 8.04
N LYS A 59 8.62 -9.67 6.84
CA LYS A 59 10.06 -9.84 6.64
C LYS A 59 10.91 -8.89 7.49
N ALA A 60 10.51 -7.63 7.61
CA ALA A 60 11.22 -6.64 8.41
C ALA A 60 11.13 -6.91 9.92
N ALA A 61 10.04 -7.54 10.38
CA ALA A 61 9.89 -8.01 11.75
C ALA A 61 10.81 -9.21 12.02
N THR A 62 10.79 -10.23 11.14
CA THR A 62 11.64 -11.42 11.30
C THR A 62 13.14 -11.11 11.23
N LEU A 63 13.55 -10.13 10.40
CA LEU A 63 14.94 -9.69 10.30
C LEU A 63 15.42 -8.85 11.50
N GLY A 64 14.50 -8.39 12.36
CA GLY A 64 14.80 -7.63 13.57
C GLY A 64 14.89 -8.49 14.84
N GLU A 65 14.62 -9.80 14.74
CA GLU A 65 14.54 -10.73 15.88
C GLU A 65 15.79 -11.61 16.03
N PHE A 66 16.95 -11.17 15.51
CA PHE A 66 18.24 -11.85 15.67
C PHE A 66 19.32 -10.90 16.18
#